data_AF-A0A1G2R1L8-F1
#
_entry.id   AF-A0A1G2R1L8-F1
#
_cell.length_a   1.000
_cell.length_b   1.000
_cell.length_c   1.000
_cell.angle_alpha   90.00
_cell.angle_beta   90.00
_cell.angle_gamma   90.00
#
_symmetry.space_group_name_H-M   'P 1'
#
loop_
_entity.id
_entity.type
_entity.pdbx_description
1 polymer ?
#
loop_
_entity_poly.entity_id
_entity_poly.type
_entity_poly.pdbx_seq_one_letter_code
_entity_poly.pdbx_strand_id
1 'polypeptide(L)'
;MPDLVDLFSSTQTQIIVILIAADVILGVLGAVVRKDFRFGKVAGFMHGSVLAYVFGYAVLQLVAEGLPSLAFLVPVGFALVVVAQLASVVRNLKKLGLPLPGADKM
;
A
#
# COMPACT_ATOMS: atom_id res chain seq x y z
N MET A 1 13.29 8.70 23.55
CA MET A 1 12.13 8.96 22.68
C MET A 1 12.53 8.43 21.32
N PRO A 2 11.81 7.48 20.73
CA PRO A 2 12.10 7.07 19.36
C PRO A 2 11.96 8.29 18.46
N ASP A 3 12.95 8.52 17.59
CA ASP A 3 12.89 9.61 16.64
C ASP A 3 11.81 9.27 15.58
N LEU A 4 11.15 10.26 14.98
CA LEU A 4 10.18 10.00 13.90
C LEU A 4 10.86 9.22 12.76
N VAL A 5 12.15 9.46 12.56
CA VAL A 5 13.00 8.73 11.62
C VAL A 5 13.09 7.23 11.98
N ASP A 6 13.06 6.87 13.26
CA ASP A 6 13.13 5.47 13.71
C ASP A 6 11.85 4.67 13.38
N LEU A 7 10.68 5.32 13.38
CA LEU A 7 9.42 4.71 12.95
C LEU A 7 9.42 4.38 11.45
N PHE A 8 10.14 5.17 10.64
CA PHE A 8 10.29 4.94 9.20
C PHE A 8 11.47 4.02 8.85
N SER A 9 12.40 3.78 9.77
CA SER A 9 13.53 2.86 9.56
C SER A 9 13.17 1.39 9.85
N SER A 10 12.01 1.13 10.47
CA SER A 10 11.45 -0.21 10.66
C SER A 10 11.32 -0.98 9.35
N THR A 11 11.78 -2.24 9.34
CA THR A 11 11.66 -3.16 8.19
C THR A 11 10.21 -3.30 7.72
N GLN A 12 9.23 -3.28 8.62
CA GLN A 12 7.81 -3.38 8.27
C GLN A 12 7.34 -2.12 7.52
N THR A 13 7.74 -0.94 8.00
CA THR A 13 7.44 0.33 7.32
C THR A 13 8.09 0.38 5.93
N GLN A 14 9.34 -0.07 5.79
CA GLN A 14 10.03 -0.15 4.50
C GLN A 14 9.32 -1.09 3.52
N ILE A 15 8.87 -2.27 3.98
CA ILE A 15 8.10 -3.20 3.15
C ILE A 15 6.81 -2.55 2.65
N ILE A 16 6.07 -1.85 3.54
CA ILE A 16 4.85 -1.13 3.15
C ILE A 16 5.17 -0.08 2.06
N VAL A 17 6.22 0.72 2.25
CA VAL A 17 6.63 1.75 1.28
C VAL A 17 7.02 1.12 -0.07
N ILE A 18 7.76 0.01 -0.07
CA ILE A 18 8.14 -0.70 -1.31
C ILE A 18 6.90 -1.27 -2.02
N LEU A 19 5.99 -1.92 -1.29
CA LEU A 19 4.74 -2.46 -1.85
C LEU A 19 3.88 -1.35 -2.47
N ILE A 20 3.87 -0.20 -1.82
CA ILE A 20 3.18 0.98 -2.31
C ILE A 20 3.84 1.52 -3.58
N ALA A 21 5.17 1.68 -3.59
CA ALA A 21 5.89 2.13 -4.77
C ALA A 21 5.65 1.21 -5.97
N ALA A 22 5.67 -0.11 -5.75
CA ALA A 22 5.35 -1.11 -6.77
C ALA A 22 3.92 -0.95 -7.31
N ASP A 23 2.93 -0.75 -6.45
CA ASP A 23 1.54 -0.56 -6.86
C ASP A 23 1.32 0.75 -7.62
N VAL A 24 2.01 1.83 -7.23
CA VAL A 24 2.03 3.10 -7.98
C VAL A 24 2.60 2.89 -9.38
N ILE A 25 3.74 2.22 -9.51
CA ILE A 25 4.37 1.92 -10.81
C ILE A 25 3.41 1.11 -11.69
N LEU A 26 2.81 0.04 -11.15
CA LEU A 26 1.84 -0.78 -11.88
C LEU A 26 0.59 0.00 -12.27
N GLY A 27 0.08 0.87 -11.40
CA GLY A 27 -1.05 1.76 -11.69
C GLY A 27 -0.73 2.74 -12.81
N VAL A 28 0.47 3.33 -12.80
CA VAL A 28 0.98 4.22 -13.85
C VAL A 28 1.10 3.47 -15.18
N LEU A 29 1.77 2.31 -15.19
CA LEU A 29 1.93 1.49 -16.39
C LEU A 29 0.56 1.07 -16.95
N GLY A 30 -0.38 0.65 -16.10
CA GLY A 30 -1.74 0.31 -16.51
C GLY A 30 -2.49 1.48 -17.14
N ALA A 31 -2.30 2.70 -16.63
CA ALA A 31 -2.89 3.90 -17.21
C ALA A 31 -2.24 4.31 -18.54
N VAL A 32 -0.92 4.12 -18.67
CA VAL A 32 -0.19 4.38 -19.93
C VAL A 32 -0.61 3.39 -21.02
N VAL A 33 -0.67 2.09 -20.73
CA VAL A 33 -1.09 1.05 -21.68
C VAL A 33 -2.51 1.31 -22.20
N ARG A 34 -3.40 1.80 -21.33
CA ARG A 34 -4.78 2.16 -21.71
C ARG A 34 -4.91 3.54 -22.36
N LYS A 35 -3.81 4.28 -22.56
CA LYS A 35 -3.78 5.68 -23.06
C LYS A 35 -4.63 6.64 -22.23
N ASP A 36 -4.85 6.32 -20.95
CA ASP A 36 -5.71 7.03 -20.00
C ASP A 36 -4.91 7.80 -18.94
N PHE A 37 -3.60 7.92 -19.14
CA PHE A 37 -2.67 8.51 -18.20
C PHE A 37 -2.98 9.99 -17.97
N ARG A 38 -3.30 10.33 -16.72
CA ARG A 38 -3.49 11.71 -16.26
C ARG A 38 -2.72 11.89 -14.96
N PHE A 39 -1.85 12.91 -14.91
CA PHE A 39 -1.08 13.24 -13.70
C PHE A 39 -1.99 13.39 -12.46
N GLY A 40 -3.17 14.00 -12.61
CA GLY A 40 -4.15 14.11 -11.52
C GLY A 40 -4.69 12.76 -11.00
N LYS A 41 -4.77 11.71 -11.84
CA LYS A 41 -5.15 10.36 -11.39
C LYS A 41 -4.02 9.71 -10.57
N VAL A 42 -2.76 9.97 -10.92
CA VAL A 42 -1.59 9.49 -10.17
C VAL A 42 -1.46 10.19 -8.83
N ALA A 43 -1.63 11.52 -8.81
CA ALA A 43 -1.64 12.31 -7.58
C ALA A 43 -2.78 11.89 -6.63
N GLY A 44 -3.99 11.68 -7.17
CA GLY A 44 -5.12 11.17 -6.39
C GLY A 44 -4.87 9.77 -5.81
N PHE A 45 -4.20 8.89 -6.57
CA PHE A 45 -3.80 7.58 -6.08
C PHE A 45 -2.70 7.65 -5.01
N MET A 46 -1.71 8.52 -5.19
CA MET A 46 -0.68 8.78 -4.18
C MET A 46 -1.28 9.28 -2.88
N HIS A 47 -2.17 10.27 -2.93
CA HIS A 47 -2.79 10.84 -1.74
C HIS A 47 -3.76 9.86 -1.06
N GLY A 48 -4.56 9.14 -1.85
CA GLY A 48 -5.60 8.25 -1.30
C GLY A 48 -5.08 6.94 -0.72
N SER A 49 -4.08 6.32 -1.36
CA SER A 49 -3.58 5.00 -0.96
C SER A 49 -2.32 5.13 -0.12
N VAL A 50 -1.32 5.88 -0.60
CA VAL A 50 0.03 5.87 0.00
C VAL A 50 0.05 6.57 1.33
N LEU A 51 -0.48 7.79 1.36
CA LEU A 51 -0.58 8.58 2.58
C LEU A 51 -1.47 7.89 3.60
N ALA A 52 -2.63 7.37 3.21
CA ALA A 52 -3.53 6.68 4.14
C ALA A 52 -2.91 5.44 4.79
N TYR A 53 -2.23 4.58 4.02
CA TYR A 53 -1.65 3.34 4.55
C TYR A 53 -0.37 3.57 5.35
N VAL A 54 0.56 4.40 4.86
CA VAL A 54 1.82 4.69 5.57
C VAL A 54 1.53 5.47 6.84
N PHE A 55 0.71 6.52 6.76
CA PHE A 55 0.37 7.34 7.91
C PHE A 55 -0.51 6.57 8.91
N GLY A 56 -1.52 5.84 8.42
CA GLY A 56 -2.38 5.02 9.28
C GLY A 56 -1.59 3.96 10.05
N TYR A 57 -0.62 3.31 9.40
CA TYR A 57 0.25 2.33 10.06
C TYR A 57 1.23 2.98 11.06
N ALA A 58 1.78 4.15 10.74
CA ALA A 58 2.65 4.89 11.65
C ALA A 58 1.90 5.36 12.91
N VAL A 59 0.67 5.88 12.76
CA VAL A 59 -0.21 6.22 13.89
C VAL A 59 -0.50 4.99 14.74
N LEU A 60 -0.75 3.84 14.11
CA LEU A 60 -1.00 2.59 14.81
C LEU A 60 0.21 2.10 15.62
N GLN A 61 1.44 2.28 15.11
CA GLN A 61 2.67 2.02 15.88
C GLN A 61 2.80 2.96 17.09
N LEU A 62 2.58 4.26 16.89
CA LEU A 62 2.60 5.24 17.99
C LEU A 62 1.57 4.91 19.09
N VAL A 63 0.36 4.49 18.70
CA VAL A 63 -0.67 4.08 19.65
C VAL A 63 -0.26 2.80 20.41
N ALA A 64 0.37 1.84 19.73
CA ALA A 64 0.86 0.62 20.35
C ALA A 64 2.00 0.87 21.35
N GLU A 65 2.87 1.85 21.07
CA GLU A 65 3.93 2.29 22.00
C GLU A 65 3.34 2.98 23.23
N GLY A 66 2.31 3.82 23.05
CA GLY A 66 1.63 4.50 24.16
C GLY A 66 0.73 3.59 24.99
N LEU A 67 0.08 2.61 24.36
CA LEU A 67 -0.83 1.63 24.99
C LEU A 67 -0.44 0.21 24.55
N PRO A 68 0.44 -0.47 25.32
CA PRO A 68 0.92 -1.81 24.99
C PRO A 68 -0.19 -2.87 24.86
N SER A 69 -1.36 -2.66 25.50
CA SER A 69 -2.54 -3.52 25.35
C SER A 69 -3.07 -3.59 23.92
N LEU A 70 -2.73 -2.62 23.08
CA LEU A 70 -3.12 -2.55 21.67
C LEU A 70 -2.01 -3.00 20.71
N ALA A 71 -0.84 -3.41 21.21
CA ALA A 71 0.29 -3.81 20.38
C ALA A 71 -0.01 -4.98 19.43
N PHE A 72 -0.97 -5.83 19.78
CA PHE A 72 -1.44 -6.92 18.91
C PHE A 72 -2.07 -6.41 17.60
N LEU A 73 -2.54 -5.16 17.56
CA LEU A 73 -3.09 -4.56 16.35
C LEU A 73 -2.01 -4.25 15.31
N VAL A 74 -0.74 -4.08 15.71
CA VAL A 74 0.38 -3.79 14.78
C VAL A 74 0.55 -4.87 13.71
N PRO A 75 0.70 -6.17 14.05
CA PRO A 75 0.79 -7.21 13.03
C PRO A 75 -0.50 -7.37 12.22
N VAL A 76 -1.68 -7.13 12.82
CA VAL A 76 -2.98 -7.20 12.12
C VAL A 76 -3.10 -6.08 11.10
N GLY A 77 -2.77 -4.85 11.47
CA GLY A 77 -2.75 -3.68 10.59
C GLY A 77 -1.75 -3.87 9.45
N PHE A 78 -0.57 -4.41 9.73
CA PHE A 78 0.41 -4.76 8.70
C PHE A 78 -0.18 -5.76 7.69
N ALA A 79 -0.80 -6.85 8.16
CA ALA A 79 -1.41 -7.84 7.30
C ALA A 79 -2.53 -7.24 6.42
N LEU A 80 -3.38 -6.37 6.98
CA LEU A 80 -4.43 -5.69 6.22
C LEU A 80 -3.88 -4.78 5.13
N VAL A 81 -2.83 -4.02 5.42
CA VAL A 81 -2.14 -3.17 4.42
C VAL A 81 -1.57 -4.03 3.31
N VAL A 82 -0.87 -5.11 3.64
CA VAL A 82 -0.30 -6.03 2.64
C VAL A 82 -1.40 -6.64 1.75
N VAL A 83 -2.48 -7.14 2.32
CA VAL A 83 -3.60 -7.72 1.55
C VAL A 83 -4.26 -6.68 0.65
N ALA A 84 -4.49 -5.46 1.16
CA ALA A 84 -5.06 -4.37 0.37
C ALA A 84 -4.15 -3.99 -0.82
N GLN A 85 -2.84 -3.93 -0.59
CA GLN A 85 -1.86 -3.65 -1.63
C GLN A 85 -1.81 -4.78 -2.67
N LEU A 86 -1.82 -6.05 -2.26
CA LEU A 86 -1.86 -7.19 -3.17
C LEU A 86 -3.13 -7.19 -4.05
N ALA A 87 -4.29 -6.90 -3.45
CA ALA A 87 -5.54 -6.79 -4.21
C ALA A 87 -5.49 -5.64 -5.24
N SER A 88 -4.86 -4.53 -4.87
CA SER A 88 -4.65 -3.39 -5.77
C SER A 88 -3.71 -3.71 -6.93
N VAL A 89 -2.59 -4.40 -6.64
CA VAL A 89 -1.64 -4.92 -7.63
C VAL A 89 -2.36 -5.83 -8.62
N VAL A 90 -3.11 -6.82 -8.16
CA VAL A 90 -3.88 -7.74 -9.01
C VAL A 90 -4.85 -6.98 -9.92
N ARG A 91 -5.56 -5.98 -9.39
CA ARG A 91 -6.47 -5.13 -10.16
C ARG A 91 -5.73 -4.29 -11.22
N ASN A 92 -4.51 -3.83 -10.94
CA ASN A 92 -3.68 -3.12 -11.90
C ASN A 92 -3.09 -4.06 -12.98
N LEU A 93 -2.72 -5.29 -12.62
CA LEU A 93 -2.33 -6.33 -13.58
C LEU A 93 -3.49 -6.70 -14.52
N LYS A 94 -4.72 -6.80 -14.01
CA LYS A 94 -5.92 -6.96 -14.86
C LYS A 94 -6.07 -5.83 -15.88
N LYS A 95 -5.71 -4.60 -15.50
CA LYS A 95 -5.76 -3.46 -16.43
C LYS A 95 -4.75 -3.57 -17.56
N LEU A 96 -3.64 -4.26 -17.32
CA LEU A 96 -2.56 -4.54 -18.28
C LEU A 96 -2.86 -5.73 -19.21
N GLY A 97 -4.00 -6.41 -19.04
CA GLY A 97 -4.38 -7.57 -19.87
C GLY A 97 -3.60 -8.84 -19.57
N LEU A 98 -2.89 -8.88 -18.43
CA LEU A 98 -2.20 -10.09 -18.00
C LEU A 98 -3.21 -11.12 -17.48
N PRO A 99 -3.08 -12.41 -17.87
CA PRO A 99 -3.95 -13.46 -17.39
C PRO A 99 -3.76 -13.61 -15.87
N LEU A 100 -4.84 -13.42 -15.13
CA LEU A 100 -4.84 -13.62 -13.68
C LEU A 100 -5.22 -15.07 -13.36
N PRO A 101 -4.53 -15.74 -12.43
CA PRO A 101 -4.93 -17.06 -11.98
C PRO A 101 -6.35 -17.00 -11.40
N GLY A 102 -7.26 -17.81 -11.97
CA GLY A 102 -8.69 -17.86 -11.60
C GLY A 102 -9.64 -17.01 -12.46
N ALA A 103 -9.15 -16.32 -13.50
CA ALA A 103 -10.00 -15.51 -14.39
C ALA A 103 -10.86 -16.32 -15.39
N ASP A 104 -10.62 -17.62 -15.56
CA ASP A 104 -11.33 -18.50 -16.53
C ASP A 104 -12.68 -19.04 -16.02
N LYS A 105 -13.20 -18.57 -14.88
CA LYS A 105 -14.45 -19.08 -14.31
C LYS A 105 -15.38 -17.97 -13.83
N MET A 106 -15.82 -17.09 -14.72
CA MET A 106 -17.06 -16.32 -14.60
C MET A 106 -17.70 -16.14 -15.97
#